data_AF-A0A2B8BFT0-F1
#
_entry.id   AF-A0A2B8BFT0-F1
#
_cell.length_a   1.000
_cell.length_b   1.000
_cell.length_c   1.000
_cell.angle_alpha   90.00
_cell.angle_beta   90.00
_cell.angle_gamma   90.00
#
_symmetry.space_group_name_H-M   'P 1'
#
loop_
_entity.id
_entity.type
_entity.pdbx_description
1 polymer ?
#
loop_
_entity_poly.entity_id
_entity_poly.type
_entity_poly.pdbx_seq_one_letter_code
_entity_poly.pdbx_strand_id
1 'polypeptide(L)' 'GAEFIKASGTKKPVVGFIAGRTAPPGRRMGHAGAVISGGNDTADFKIDFMKSVGIAVADSPASLGSTMQAIFKG' A
#
# COMPACT_ATOMS: atom_id res chain seq x y z
N GLY A 1 -0.93 11.04 0.79
CA GLY A 1 -1.65 9.85 0.27
C GLY A 1 -2.38 9.13 1.39
N ALA A 2 -1.70 8.28 2.15
CA ALA A 2 -2.26 7.59 3.31
C ALA A 2 -2.67 8.55 4.46
N GLU A 3 -1.98 9.68 4.62
CA GLU A 3 -2.35 10.75 5.57
C GLU A 3 -3.75 11.29 5.35
N PHE A 4 -4.18 11.38 4.08
CA PHE A 4 -5.52 11.83 3.75
C PHE A 4 -6.57 10.88 4.30
N ILE A 5 -6.34 9.56 4.27
CA ILE A 5 -7.26 8.58 4.84
C ILE A 5 -7.41 8.82 6.34
N LYS A 6 -6.30 9.01 7.07
CA LYS A 6 -6.32 9.35 8.49
C LYS A 6 -7.05 10.66 8.78
N ALA A 7 -6.77 11.71 8.00
CA ALA A 7 -7.37 13.03 8.17
C ALA A 7 -8.85 13.08 7.77
N SER A 8 -9.29 12.23 6.85
CA SER A 8 -10.66 12.24 6.32
C SER A 8 -11.73 11.81 7.34
N GLY A 9 -11.34 11.12 8.40
CA GLY A 9 -12.27 10.55 9.37
C GLY A 9 -13.19 9.46 8.79
N THR A 10 -12.87 8.91 7.61
CA THR A 10 -13.66 7.85 6.98
C THR A 10 -13.73 6.61 7.86
N LYS A 11 -14.94 6.04 7.99
CA LYS A 11 -15.17 4.77 8.69
C LYS A 11 -15.19 3.58 7.74
N LYS A 12 -15.12 3.81 6.42
CA LYS A 12 -15.08 2.74 5.44
C LYS A 12 -13.78 1.96 5.59
N PRO A 13 -13.81 0.61 5.60
CA PRO A 13 -12.58 -0.18 5.61
C PRO A 13 -11.76 0.11 4.35
N VAL A 14 -10.45 0.26 4.51
CA VAL A 14 -9.51 0.52 3.41
C VAL A 14 -8.44 -0.56 3.41
N VAL A 15 -8.26 -1.19 2.23
CA VAL A 15 -7.19 -2.16 1.97
C VAL A 15 -6.35 -1.65 0.82
N GLY A 16 -5.03 -1.85 0.91
CA GLY A 16 -4.11 -1.54 -0.17
C GLY A 16 -3.09 -2.66 -0.44
N PHE A 17 -2.41 -2.54 -1.57
CA PHE A 17 -1.29 -3.39 -1.97
C PHE A 17 -0.24 -2.53 -2.66
N ILE A 18 1.03 -2.73 -2.33
CA ILE A 18 2.15 -2.05 -2.97
C ILE A 18 2.81 -3.01 -3.97
N ALA A 19 2.59 -2.75 -5.26
CA ALA A 19 3.22 -3.50 -6.34
C ALA A 19 4.72 -3.18 -6.45
N GLY A 20 5.49 -4.12 -7.01
CA GLY A 20 6.90 -3.90 -7.33
C GLY A 20 7.84 -3.99 -6.12
N ARG A 21 7.43 -4.65 -5.03
CA ARG A 21 8.29 -4.88 -3.84
C ARG A 21 9.61 -5.59 -4.18
N THR A 22 9.60 -6.45 -5.20
CA THR A 22 10.78 -7.19 -5.68
C THR A 22 11.49 -6.49 -6.84
N ALA A 23 11.11 -5.25 -7.18
CA ALA A 23 11.73 -4.53 -8.27
C ALA A 23 13.18 -4.13 -7.91
N PRO A 24 14.13 -4.29 -8.84
CA PRO A 24 15.51 -3.89 -8.58
C PRO A 24 15.63 -2.36 -8.50
N PRO A 25 16.48 -1.83 -7.61
CA PRO A 25 16.74 -0.39 -7.52
C PRO A 25 17.19 0.21 -8.85
N GLY A 26 16.78 1.47 -9.13
CA GLY A 26 17.19 2.19 -10.33
C GLY A 26 16.57 1.69 -11.65
N ARG A 27 15.73 0.65 -11.62
CA ARG A 27 15.02 0.17 -12.81
C ARG A 27 13.62 0.74 -12.89
N ARG A 28 13.28 1.28 -14.06
CA ARG A 28 11.92 1.69 -14.41
C ARG A 28 11.09 0.49 -14.85
N MET A 29 9.95 0.28 -14.22
CA MET A 29 9.05 -0.85 -14.44
C MET A 29 7.84 -0.45 -15.28
N GLY A 30 7.98 -0.45 -16.61
CA GLY A 30 6.90 -0.17 -17.56
C GLY A 30 6.31 1.24 -17.46
N HIS A 31 5.46 1.47 -16.44
CA HIS A 31 4.85 2.76 -16.14
C HIS A 31 5.90 3.83 -15.81
N ALA A 32 5.63 5.08 -16.24
CA ALA A 32 6.64 6.14 -16.22
C ALA A 32 7.17 6.48 -14.82
N GLY A 33 6.27 6.50 -13.84
CA GLY A 33 6.61 6.77 -12.44
C GLY A 33 7.01 5.54 -11.62
N ALA A 34 7.05 4.33 -12.21
CA ALA A 34 7.38 3.11 -11.48
C ALA A 34 8.90 2.89 -11.40
N VAL A 35 9.59 3.76 -10.67
CA VAL A 35 11.04 3.68 -10.38
C VAL A 35 11.26 3.88 -8.89
N ILE A 36 12.17 3.09 -8.31
CA ILE A 36 12.54 3.21 -6.90
C ILE A 36 13.75 4.14 -6.78
N SER A 37 13.51 5.36 -6.28
CA SER A 37 14.55 6.39 -6.08
C SER A 37 15.18 6.36 -4.68
N GLY A 38 14.67 5.51 -3.77
CA GLY A 38 15.13 5.37 -2.39
C GLY A 38 14.25 6.09 -1.36
N GLY A 39 14.58 5.96 -0.07
CA GLY A 39 13.85 6.59 1.03
C GLY A 39 12.35 6.23 1.04
N ASN A 40 11.50 7.25 1.00
CA ASN A 40 10.04 7.10 1.07
C ASN A 40 9.44 6.46 -0.20
N ASP A 41 10.22 6.29 -1.26
CA ASP A 41 9.78 5.61 -2.47
C ASP A 41 9.86 4.09 -2.39
N THR A 42 10.55 3.56 -1.38
CA THR A 42 10.65 2.11 -1.16
C THR A 42 9.28 1.50 -0.85
N ALA A 43 9.09 0.26 -1.31
CA ALA A 43 7.86 -0.46 -1.05
C ALA A 43 7.63 -0.68 0.44
N ASP A 44 8.68 -1.03 1.19
CA ASP A 44 8.60 -1.27 2.63
C ASP A 44 8.19 -0.02 3.41
N PHE A 45 8.78 1.15 3.11
CA PHE A 45 8.37 2.42 3.74
C PHE A 45 6.88 2.70 3.49
N LYS A 46 6.40 2.52 2.26
CA LYS A 46 4.99 2.75 1.90
C LYS A 46 4.07 1.79 2.65
N ILE A 47 4.44 0.52 2.76
CA ILE A 47 3.67 -0.50 3.50
C ILE A 47 3.58 -0.13 4.98
N ASP A 48 4.71 0.19 5.62
CA ASP A 48 4.76 0.54 7.04
C ASP A 48 3.95 1.81 7.33
N PHE A 49 4.07 2.82 6.46
CA PHE A 49 3.31 4.04 6.59
C PHE A 49 1.80 3.82 6.46
N MET A 50 1.37 3.02 5.47
CA MET A 50 -0.04 2.66 5.31
C MET A 50 -0.59 1.93 6.54
N LYS A 51 0.15 0.96 7.08
CA LYS A 51 -0.22 0.27 8.31
C LYS A 51 -0.31 1.22 9.51
N SER A 52 0.62 2.17 9.62
CA SER A 52 0.65 3.15 10.73
C SER A 52 -0.59 4.06 10.78
N VAL A 53 -1.29 4.23 9.65
CA VAL A 53 -2.51 5.05 9.56
C VAL A 53 -3.80 4.21 9.55
N GLY A 54 -3.72 2.91 9.81
CA GLY A 54 -4.87 2.01 9.89
C GLY A 54 -5.36 1.43 8.57
N ILE A 55 -4.58 1.54 7.49
CA ILE A 55 -4.88 0.85 6.23
C ILE A 55 -4.35 -0.58 6.33
N ALA A 56 -5.19 -1.58 6.09
CA ALA A 56 -4.73 -2.95 5.98
C ALA A 56 -3.98 -3.13 4.65
N VAL A 57 -2.80 -3.74 4.69
CA VAL A 57 -1.98 -3.93 3.49
C VAL A 57 -1.84 -5.41 3.21
N ALA A 58 -2.30 -5.84 2.03
CA ALA A 58 -2.15 -7.21 1.57
C ALA A 58 -0.70 -7.46 1.11
N ASP A 59 -0.16 -8.65 1.39
CA ASP A 59 1.20 -9.02 0.96
C ASP A 59 1.27 -9.44 -0.51
N SER A 60 0.12 -9.77 -1.12
CA SER A 60 0.02 -10.15 -2.53
C SER A 60 -1.28 -9.61 -3.15
N PRO A 61 -1.35 -9.46 -4.48
CA PRO A 61 -2.61 -9.12 -5.14
C PRO A 61 -3.71 -10.15 -4.88
N ALA A 62 -3.35 -11.44 -4.76
CA ALA A 62 -4.29 -12.53 -4.53
C ALA A 62 -4.94 -12.48 -3.13
N SER A 63 -4.28 -11.87 -2.15
CA SER A 63 -4.79 -11.74 -0.78
C SER A 63 -5.60 -10.46 -0.53
N LEU A 64 -5.82 -9.60 -1.53
CA LEU A 64 -6.63 -8.38 -1.38
C LEU A 64 -8.06 -8.68 -0.89
N GLY A 65 -8.71 -9.70 -1.48
CA GLY A 65 -10.08 -10.07 -1.13
C GLY A 65 -10.22 -10.58 0.30
N SER A 66 -9.36 -11.52 0.71
CA SER A 66 -9.36 -12.05 2.07
C SER A 66 -8.96 -10.99 3.11
N THR A 67 -8.04 -10.09 2.77
CA THR A 67 -7.67 -8.95 3.65
C THR A 67 -8.85 -8.00 3.86
N MET A 68 -9.62 -7.70 2.81
CA MET A 68 -10.84 -6.89 2.93
C MET A 68 -11.87 -7.59 3.80
N GLN A 69 -12.14 -8.87 3.52
CA GLN A 69 -13.11 -9.66 4.28
C GLN A 69 -12.78 -9.67 5.78
N ALA A 70 -11.50 -9.77 6.15
CA ALA A 70 -11.06 -9.80 7.56
C ALA A 70 -11.37 -8.50 8.33
N ILE A 71 -11.41 -7.35 7.65
CA ILE A 71 -11.68 -6.05 8.28
C ILE A 71 -13.08 -5.52 8.00
N PHE A 72 -13.82 -6.18 7.11
CA PHE A 72 -15.18 -5.79 6.75
C PHE A 72 -16.15 -6.20 7.85
N LYS A 73 -16.69 -5.22 8.56
CA LYS A 73 -17.80 -5.40 9.50
C LYS A 73 -19.06 -4.95 8.76
N GLY A 74 -19.89 -5.93 8.37
CA GLY A 74 -21.17 -5.70 7.70
C GLY A 74 -22.15 -4.89 8.52
#